data_AF-A0A420YKT5-F1
#
_entry.id   AF-A0A420YKT5-F1
#
_cell.length_a   1.000
_cell.length_b   1.000
_cell.length_c   1.000
_cell.angle_alpha   90.00
_cell.angle_beta   90.00
_cell.angle_gamma   90.00
#
_symmetry.space_group_name_H-M   'P 1'
#
loop_
_entity.id
_entity.type
_entity.pdbx_description
1 polymer ?
#
loop_
_entity_poly.entity_id
_entity_poly.type
_entity_poly.pdbx_seq_one_letter_code
_entity_poly.pdbx_strand_id
1 'polypeptide(L)'
;MLDVKARGYIGNAGFWAIWVLLLLFCYFNSYDDPSSIFYNESKAYEQRYSRQRSLEAEAFLRKIPAKLPPDNSKFLCIGVPSINRTTQSFLSNTVATLTDTLTPRDRASIHLVVLIADRPSEHHSAYGQPWLESIADEVLLYGEPPKNANSSLYHTVPFNLVAGRQRGDGRTENMRLDHSLLVETCRNHGSQYFVLVEDDIIASRDWFSRLKKGLQYVEAKTKQTKKEWLYLRLFFSELYMGWNSEEWLAYSMHIFAIYAIALIVFLVARGRLAFLGGKSTHTYRYVTALAFGLWIPALIALYFIGGRVAVGRISPLGWTSHGVREMPEYGCCAQGLLFPRRQLDGVFELLRNPPYDFPGDMILEGYAGDRGLKKWALDPSVFQHVGFKESSEGPRKAEVWNFSFERLWTKR
;
A
#
# COMPACT_ATOMS: atom_id res chain seq x y z
N MET A 1 9.65 -46.91 -32.89
CA MET A 1 8.63 -45.86 -33.07
C MET A 1 7.59 -45.86 -31.94
N LEU A 2 7.13 -47.03 -31.46
CA LEU A 2 6.19 -47.16 -30.32
C LEU A 2 6.76 -46.65 -28.98
N ASP A 3 8.01 -47.00 -28.64
CA ASP A 3 8.68 -46.60 -27.38
C ASP A 3 8.94 -45.08 -27.29
N VAL A 4 9.22 -44.44 -28.44
CA VAL A 4 9.40 -42.99 -28.56
C VAL A 4 8.10 -42.23 -28.31
N LYS A 5 7.00 -42.72 -28.87
CA LYS A 5 5.67 -42.15 -28.62
C LYS A 5 5.28 -42.34 -27.15
N ALA A 6 5.48 -43.54 -26.59
CA ALA A 6 5.19 -43.83 -25.18
C ALA A 6 5.92 -42.90 -24.21
N ARG A 7 7.23 -42.67 -24.39
CA ARG A 7 8.00 -41.72 -23.56
C ARG A 7 7.54 -40.27 -23.72
N GLY A 8 7.17 -39.85 -24.92
CA GLY A 8 6.58 -38.53 -25.17
C GLY A 8 5.21 -38.36 -24.49
N TYR A 9 4.37 -39.40 -24.49
CA TYR A 9 3.09 -39.41 -23.80
C TYR A 9 3.23 -39.35 -22.28
N ILE A 10 4.20 -40.07 -21.70
CA ILE A 10 4.49 -40.01 -20.25
C ILE A 10 4.94 -38.61 -19.84
N GLY A 11 5.85 -37.99 -20.60
CA GLY A 11 6.30 -36.61 -20.33
C GLY A 11 5.16 -35.58 -20.44
N ASN A 12 4.30 -35.72 -21.45
CA ASN A 12 3.13 -34.86 -21.61
C ASN A 12 2.10 -35.06 -20.49
N ALA A 13 1.82 -36.30 -20.09
CA ALA A 13 0.92 -36.60 -18.97
C ALA A 13 1.46 -36.02 -17.65
N GLY A 14 2.76 -36.14 -17.41
CA GLY A 14 3.43 -35.55 -16.24
C GLY A 14 3.33 -34.03 -16.23
N PHE A 15 3.56 -33.37 -17.37
CA PHE A 15 3.36 -31.92 -17.52
C PHE A 15 1.92 -31.52 -17.17
N TRP A 16 0.91 -32.18 -17.74
CA TRP A 16 -0.49 -31.85 -17.49
C TRP A 16 -0.90 -32.10 -16.05
N ALA A 17 -0.37 -33.14 -15.40
CA ALA A 17 -0.59 -33.36 -13.97
C ALA A 17 -0.07 -32.18 -13.14
N ILE A 18 1.16 -31.71 -13.41
CA ILE A 18 1.74 -30.52 -12.75
C ILE A 18 0.91 -29.28 -13.07
N TRP A 19 0.53 -29.07 -14.32
CA TRP A 19 -0.26 -27.93 -14.74
C TRP A 19 -1.62 -27.89 -14.04
N VAL A 20 -2.31 -29.03 -13.89
CA VAL A 20 -3.57 -29.13 -13.14
C VAL A 20 -3.37 -28.84 -11.66
N LEU A 21 -2.28 -29.31 -11.05
CA LEU A 21 -1.95 -28.98 -9.66
C LEU A 21 -1.74 -27.47 -9.48
N LEU A 22 -1.04 -26.83 -10.43
CA LEU A 22 -0.84 -25.38 -10.43
C LEU A 22 -2.16 -24.62 -10.66
N LEU A 23 -3.05 -25.12 -11.53
CA LEU A 23 -4.37 -24.57 -11.75
C LEU A 23 -5.23 -24.63 -10.47
N LEU A 24 -5.26 -25.79 -9.80
CA LEU A 24 -5.95 -25.96 -8.52
C LEU A 24 -5.36 -25.04 -7.45
N PHE A 25 -4.03 -24.91 -7.42
CA PHE A 25 -3.37 -23.97 -6.52
C PHE A 25 -3.82 -22.52 -6.80
N CYS A 26 -3.89 -22.10 -8.06
CA CYS A 26 -4.39 -20.77 -8.43
C CYS A 26 -5.86 -20.59 -8.04
N TYR A 27 -6.71 -21.61 -8.25
CA TYR A 27 -8.11 -21.60 -7.83
C TYR A 27 -8.28 -21.31 -6.34
N PHE A 28 -7.47 -21.92 -5.48
CA PHE A 28 -7.53 -21.70 -4.03
C PHE A 28 -6.83 -20.42 -3.55
N ASN A 29 -5.86 -19.90 -4.32
CA ASN A 29 -5.00 -18.79 -3.86
C ASN A 29 -5.21 -17.47 -4.61
N SER A 30 -6.11 -17.40 -5.58
CA SER A 30 -6.30 -16.21 -6.42
C SER A 30 -7.75 -15.70 -6.42
N TYR A 31 -8.51 -16.05 -5.39
CA TYR A 31 -9.91 -15.64 -5.25
C TYR A 31 -10.07 -14.15 -4.89
N ASP A 32 -9.02 -13.53 -4.36
CA ASP A 32 -8.96 -12.14 -3.92
C ASP A 32 -8.13 -11.28 -4.89
N ASP A 33 -7.98 -11.70 -6.14
CA ASP A 33 -7.32 -10.92 -7.18
C ASP A 33 -8.33 -10.61 -8.29
N PRO A 34 -8.75 -9.35 -8.48
CA PRO A 34 -9.69 -8.96 -9.54
C PRO A 34 -9.22 -9.27 -10.97
N SER A 35 -7.92 -9.47 -11.17
CA SER A 35 -7.33 -9.82 -12.47
C SER A 35 -7.25 -11.34 -12.73
N SER A 36 -7.70 -12.16 -11.77
CA SER A 36 -7.76 -13.62 -11.86
C SER A 36 -9.14 -14.09 -12.33
N ILE A 37 -9.20 -15.18 -13.11
CA ILE A 37 -10.49 -15.81 -13.45
C ILE A 37 -11.18 -16.43 -12.22
N PHE A 38 -10.40 -16.72 -11.17
CA PHE A 38 -10.88 -17.33 -9.94
C PHE A 38 -11.42 -16.32 -8.94
N TYR A 39 -11.43 -15.02 -9.31
CA TYR A 39 -11.89 -13.94 -8.47
C TYR A 39 -13.30 -14.21 -7.92
N ASN A 40 -13.45 -14.00 -6.62
CA ASN A 40 -14.69 -14.15 -5.91
C ASN A 40 -14.89 -12.91 -5.03
N GLU A 41 -15.71 -11.98 -5.52
CA GLU A 41 -15.96 -10.68 -4.89
C GLU A 41 -16.40 -10.81 -3.42
N SER A 42 -17.29 -11.75 -3.09
CA SER A 42 -17.78 -11.89 -1.71
C SER A 42 -16.70 -12.36 -0.75
N LYS A 43 -15.76 -13.19 -1.19
CA LYS A 43 -14.61 -13.63 -0.39
C LYS A 43 -13.47 -12.63 -0.37
N ALA A 44 -13.28 -11.87 -1.46
CA ALA A 44 -12.16 -10.97 -1.67
C ALA A 44 -12.19 -9.76 -0.72
N TYR A 45 -13.40 -9.27 -0.41
CA TYR A 45 -13.61 -8.10 0.45
C TYR A 45 -13.94 -8.46 1.91
N GLU A 46 -13.71 -9.71 2.33
CA GLU A 46 -13.85 -10.09 3.73
C GLU A 46 -12.77 -9.39 4.59
N GLN A 47 -13.21 -8.56 5.53
CA GLN A 47 -12.35 -7.96 6.56
C GLN A 47 -11.93 -9.02 7.58
N ARG A 48 -10.87 -9.77 7.31
CA ARG A 48 -10.34 -10.80 8.20
C ARG A 48 -9.32 -10.21 9.16
N TYR A 49 -8.25 -9.65 8.61
CA TYR A 49 -7.19 -9.05 9.40
C TYR A 49 -7.61 -7.69 9.94
N SER A 50 -8.28 -6.87 9.12
CA SER A 50 -8.79 -5.56 9.57
C SER A 50 -9.73 -5.68 10.76
N ARG A 51 -10.66 -6.64 10.73
CA ARG A 51 -11.57 -6.89 11.86
C ARG A 51 -10.82 -7.31 13.12
N GLN A 52 -9.81 -8.18 12.99
CA GLN A 52 -8.99 -8.57 14.14
C GLN A 52 -8.26 -7.36 14.74
N ARG A 53 -7.66 -6.51 13.90
CA ARG A 53 -6.97 -5.30 14.35
C ARG A 53 -7.91 -4.28 14.99
N SER A 54 -9.14 -4.13 14.48
CA SER A 54 -10.17 -3.31 15.13
C SER A 54 -10.51 -3.81 16.54
N LEU A 55 -10.66 -5.12 16.73
CA LEU A 55 -10.90 -5.68 18.07
C LEU A 55 -9.72 -5.47 19.03
N GLU A 56 -8.49 -5.52 18.51
CA GLU A 56 -7.28 -5.23 19.28
C GLU A 56 -7.18 -3.75 19.66
N ALA A 57 -7.56 -2.84 18.75
CA ALA A 57 -7.68 -1.43 19.02
C ALA A 57 -8.73 -1.13 20.11
N GLU A 58 -9.90 -1.75 20.04
CA GLU A 58 -10.94 -1.62 21.07
C GLU A 58 -10.44 -2.11 22.45
N ALA A 59 -9.66 -3.20 22.48
CA ALA A 59 -9.05 -3.69 23.71
C ALA A 59 -7.99 -2.72 24.25
N PHE A 60 -7.17 -2.13 23.37
CA PHE A 60 -6.18 -1.11 23.74
C PHE A 60 -6.83 0.16 24.30
N LEU A 61 -7.91 0.65 23.68
CA LEU A 61 -8.63 1.85 24.12
C LEU A 61 -9.22 1.72 25.52
N ARG A 62 -9.51 0.50 25.99
CA ARG A 62 -9.96 0.26 27.39
C ARG A 62 -8.86 0.46 28.42
N LYS A 63 -7.59 0.33 28.04
CA LYS A 63 -6.44 0.46 28.93
C LYS A 63 -5.22 0.97 28.16
N ILE A 64 -5.20 2.28 27.96
CA ILE A 64 -4.10 2.97 27.26
C ILE A 64 -2.91 3.09 28.25
N PRO A 65 -1.71 2.63 27.88
CA PRO A 65 -0.53 2.80 28.72
C PRO A 65 -0.11 4.26 28.79
N ALA A 66 0.51 4.66 29.90
CA ALA A 66 1.05 6.01 30.04
C ALA A 66 2.14 6.27 29.00
N LYS A 67 2.12 7.45 28.38
CA LYS A 67 3.14 7.87 27.42
C LYS A 67 4.46 8.15 28.14
N LEU A 68 5.56 7.68 27.55
CA LEU A 68 6.88 8.18 27.91
C LEU A 68 7.06 9.61 27.37
N PRO A 69 7.92 10.42 27.98
CA PRO A 69 8.30 11.71 27.41
C PRO A 69 8.84 11.53 25.98
N PRO A 70 8.54 12.47 25.06
CA PRO A 70 9.09 12.43 23.70
C PRO A 70 10.61 12.32 23.72
N ASP A 71 11.16 11.50 22.83
CA ASP A 71 12.61 11.42 22.68
C ASP A 71 13.15 12.58 21.83
N ASN A 72 14.44 12.86 21.97
CA ASN A 72 15.08 13.94 21.20
C ASN A 72 15.34 13.59 19.73
N SER A 73 14.98 12.38 19.26
CA SER A 73 15.27 11.95 17.89
C SER A 73 14.39 12.65 16.86
N LYS A 74 13.19 13.08 17.28
CA LYS A 74 12.14 13.66 16.42
C LYS A 74 12.01 12.88 15.11
N PHE A 75 11.88 11.57 15.22
CA PHE A 75 11.96 10.69 14.06
C PHE A 75 10.76 10.88 13.13
N LEU A 76 9.54 10.74 13.64
CA LEU A 76 8.31 10.73 12.85
C LEU A 76 7.28 11.71 13.41
N CYS A 77 6.67 12.51 12.55
CA CYS A 77 5.44 13.23 12.88
C CYS A 77 4.29 12.63 12.07
N ILE A 78 3.18 12.28 12.71
CA ILE A 78 2.00 11.72 12.05
C ILE A 78 0.89 12.76 12.15
N GLY A 79 0.33 13.17 11.02
CA GLY A 79 -0.85 14.03 10.96
C GLY A 79 -2.08 13.25 10.53
N VAL A 80 -3.15 13.32 11.34
CA VAL A 80 -4.44 12.68 11.06
C VAL A 80 -5.55 13.74 11.01
N PRO A 81 -6.06 14.13 9.84
CA PRO A 81 -7.24 14.98 9.74
C PRO A 81 -8.50 14.12 9.91
N SER A 82 -9.48 14.63 10.66
CA SER A 82 -10.71 13.91 10.95
C SER A 82 -11.92 14.83 10.78
N ILE A 83 -12.92 14.34 10.07
CA ILE A 83 -14.24 14.96 9.95
C ILE A 83 -15.27 13.89 10.30
N ASN A 84 -16.30 14.25 11.08
CA ASN A 84 -17.33 13.29 11.45
C ASN A 84 -18.08 12.79 10.21
N ARG A 85 -18.13 11.47 10.02
CA ARG A 85 -18.96 10.84 8.99
C ARG A 85 -20.35 10.55 9.54
N THR A 86 -21.33 10.50 8.66
CA THR A 86 -22.75 10.31 9.02
C THR A 86 -23.04 8.94 9.63
N THR A 87 -22.19 7.93 9.39
CA THR A 87 -22.51 6.52 9.69
C THR A 87 -21.64 5.88 10.77
N GLN A 88 -20.35 6.22 10.85
CA GLN A 88 -19.42 5.65 11.82
C GLN A 88 -18.18 6.54 12.02
N SER A 89 -17.68 6.61 13.26
CA SER A 89 -16.38 7.23 13.59
C SER A 89 -15.27 6.18 13.52
N PHE A 90 -14.21 6.45 12.75
CA PHE A 90 -13.07 5.54 12.57
C PHE A 90 -11.80 5.99 13.28
N LEU A 91 -11.72 7.28 13.65
CA LEU A 91 -10.52 7.91 14.19
C LEU A 91 -9.94 7.16 15.40
N SER A 92 -10.79 6.72 16.33
CA SER A 92 -10.34 6.01 17.54
C SER A 92 -9.56 4.73 17.21
N ASN A 93 -10.04 3.95 16.24
CA ASN A 93 -9.36 2.74 15.78
C ASN A 93 -8.08 3.08 15.00
N THR A 94 -8.10 4.12 14.18
CA THR A 94 -6.92 4.62 13.46
C THR A 94 -5.80 4.96 14.43
N VAL A 95 -6.03 5.87 15.38
CA VAL A 95 -4.97 6.29 16.31
C VAL A 95 -4.55 5.18 17.28
N ALA A 96 -5.48 4.29 17.65
CA ALA A 96 -5.17 3.12 18.46
C ALA A 96 -4.26 2.15 17.70
N THR A 97 -4.60 1.75 16.46
CA THR A 97 -3.75 0.80 15.71
C THR A 97 -2.40 1.39 15.29
N LEU A 98 -2.28 2.71 15.17
CA LEU A 98 -1.00 3.38 14.98
C LEU A 98 -0.09 3.26 16.21
N THR A 99 -0.64 3.05 17.42
CA THR A 99 0.13 3.14 18.68
C THR A 99 0.15 1.88 19.54
N ASP A 100 -0.82 0.97 19.40
CA ASP A 100 -1.07 -0.17 20.30
C ASP A 100 0.07 -1.19 20.38
N THR A 101 0.81 -1.34 19.30
CA THR A 101 1.84 -2.36 19.10
C THR A 101 3.25 -1.78 19.16
N LEU A 102 3.36 -0.47 19.39
CA LEU A 102 4.65 0.20 19.54
C LEU A 102 5.28 -0.13 20.89
N THR A 103 6.60 -0.30 20.88
CA THR A 103 7.36 -0.27 22.13
C THR A 103 7.29 1.13 22.75
N PRO A 104 7.45 1.30 24.07
CA PRO A 104 7.44 2.64 24.69
C PRO A 104 8.46 3.60 24.07
N ARG A 105 9.63 3.08 23.65
CA ARG A 105 10.66 3.86 22.95
C ARG A 105 10.23 4.25 21.54
N ASP A 106 9.65 3.32 20.78
CA ASP A 106 9.14 3.62 19.45
C ASP A 106 8.01 4.66 19.51
N ARG A 107 7.08 4.52 20.48
CA ARG A 107 6.02 5.51 20.70
C ARG A 107 6.57 6.89 21.05
N ALA A 108 7.63 6.98 21.86
CA ALA A 108 8.28 8.24 22.22
C ALA A 108 8.99 8.93 21.04
N SER A 109 9.32 8.20 19.98
CA SER A 109 9.94 8.75 18.76
C SER A 109 8.93 9.32 17.74
N ILE A 110 7.63 9.20 18.04
CA ILE A 110 6.51 9.64 17.20
C ILE A 110 5.81 10.82 17.87
N HIS A 111 5.61 11.89 17.10
CA HIS A 111 4.71 12.99 17.44
C HIS A 111 3.39 12.83 16.70
N LEU A 112 2.30 12.49 17.39
CA LEU A 112 0.99 12.26 16.79
C LEU A 112 0.10 13.52 16.90
N VAL A 113 -0.16 14.14 15.76
CA VAL A 113 -1.01 15.33 15.61
C VAL A 113 -2.35 14.91 15.02
N VAL A 114 -3.45 15.26 15.71
CA VAL A 114 -4.81 15.03 15.22
C VAL A 114 -5.47 16.37 14.94
N LEU A 115 -6.00 16.56 13.73
CA LEU A 115 -6.79 17.74 13.39
C LEU A 115 -8.28 17.37 13.43
N ILE A 116 -9.03 17.99 14.33
CA ILE A 116 -10.49 17.99 14.33
C ILE A 116 -10.94 19.08 13.36
N ALA A 117 -11.33 18.69 12.15
CA ALA A 117 -11.63 19.61 11.06
C ALA A 117 -13.12 20.01 10.98
N ASP A 118 -14.00 19.42 11.79
CA ASP A 118 -15.42 19.82 11.88
C ASP A 118 -15.57 21.29 12.26
N ARG A 119 -16.67 21.86 11.77
CA ARG A 119 -17.09 23.23 12.07
C ARG A 119 -18.57 23.28 12.40
N PRO A 120 -18.94 23.65 13.63
CA PRO A 120 -18.07 23.84 14.81
C PRO A 120 -17.36 22.53 15.23
N SER A 121 -16.15 22.62 15.79
CA SER A 121 -15.33 21.44 16.14
C SER A 121 -15.96 20.58 17.25
N GLU A 122 -16.83 21.17 18.06
CA GLU A 122 -17.62 20.53 19.10
C GLU A 122 -18.57 19.44 18.57
N HIS A 123 -18.90 19.48 17.27
CA HIS A 123 -19.73 18.45 16.65
C HIS A 123 -18.97 17.16 16.35
N HIS A 124 -17.63 17.18 16.40
CA HIS A 124 -16.84 15.98 16.12
C HIS A 124 -16.91 14.98 17.28
N SER A 125 -17.05 13.69 16.96
CA SER A 125 -17.24 12.62 17.96
C SER A 125 -16.03 12.44 18.89
N ALA A 126 -14.84 12.85 18.44
CA ALA A 126 -13.61 12.79 19.23
C ALA A 126 -13.34 14.06 20.07
N TYR A 127 -14.14 15.11 19.94
CA TYR A 127 -13.94 16.36 20.67
C TYR A 127 -14.05 16.13 22.19
N GLY A 128 -12.99 16.47 22.94
CA GLY A 128 -12.93 16.31 24.40
C GLY A 128 -12.92 14.86 24.90
N GLN A 129 -12.63 13.89 24.03
CA GLN A 129 -12.63 12.48 24.44
C GLN A 129 -11.36 12.09 25.21
N PRO A 130 -11.46 11.41 26.38
CA PRO A 130 -10.29 11.05 27.19
C PRO A 130 -9.28 10.15 26.47
N TRP A 131 -9.76 9.27 25.58
CA TRP A 131 -8.87 8.39 24.80
C TRP A 131 -8.01 9.19 23.81
N LEU A 132 -8.53 10.29 23.26
CA LEU A 132 -7.78 11.14 22.34
C LEU A 132 -6.67 11.85 23.10
N GLU A 133 -6.96 12.38 24.29
CA GLU A 133 -5.97 13.05 25.14
C GLU A 133 -4.86 12.12 25.62
N SER A 134 -5.19 10.85 25.80
CA SER A 134 -4.23 9.82 26.21
C SER A 134 -3.30 9.41 25.08
N ILE A 135 -3.79 9.43 23.83
CA ILE A 135 -3.07 8.90 22.66
C ILE A 135 -2.36 10.00 21.86
N ALA A 136 -3.02 11.11 21.55
CA ALA A 136 -2.46 12.20 20.75
C ALA A 136 -1.41 12.99 21.53
N ASP A 137 -0.43 13.56 20.82
CA ASP A 137 0.56 14.47 21.38
C ASP A 137 0.20 15.93 21.14
N GLU A 138 -0.61 16.18 20.12
CA GLU A 138 -1.12 17.50 19.75
C GLU A 138 -2.49 17.36 19.10
N VAL A 139 -3.45 18.22 19.46
CA VAL A 139 -4.78 18.27 18.85
C VAL A 139 -5.04 19.67 18.29
N LEU A 140 -5.23 19.77 16.98
CA LEU A 140 -5.58 21.00 16.28
C LEU A 140 -7.09 21.10 16.08
N LEU A 141 -7.64 22.31 16.16
CA LEU A 141 -9.07 22.55 15.95
C LEU A 141 -9.39 23.95 15.43
N TYR A 142 -10.49 24.06 14.69
CA TYR A 142 -11.05 25.32 14.19
C TYR A 142 -12.09 25.89 15.16
N GLY A 143 -11.64 26.39 16.31
CA GLY A 143 -12.54 26.88 17.35
C GLY A 143 -11.88 27.01 18.73
N GLU A 144 -12.70 26.99 19.78
CA GLU A 144 -12.21 26.96 21.16
C GLU A 144 -11.94 25.51 21.60
N PRO A 145 -10.96 25.25 22.49
CA PRO A 145 -10.72 23.94 23.04
C PRO A 145 -11.80 23.53 24.07
N PRO A 146 -11.91 22.22 24.40
CA PRO A 146 -12.86 21.78 25.41
C PRO A 146 -12.54 22.41 26.77
N LYS A 147 -13.55 22.94 27.47
CA LYS A 147 -13.36 23.73 28.72
C LYS A 147 -12.59 23.01 29.83
N ASN A 148 -12.69 21.68 29.90
CA ASN A 148 -12.06 20.85 30.93
C ASN A 148 -10.88 20.02 30.40
N ALA A 149 -10.43 20.27 29.18
CA ALA A 149 -9.33 19.54 28.58
C ALA A 149 -7.97 20.03 29.07
N ASN A 150 -6.94 19.21 28.88
CA ASN A 150 -5.56 19.63 29.04
C ASN A 150 -5.22 20.75 28.03
N SER A 151 -5.11 21.99 28.50
CA SER A 151 -4.85 23.17 27.65
C SER A 151 -3.52 23.12 26.89
N SER A 152 -2.56 22.29 27.33
CA SER A 152 -1.28 22.12 26.63
C SER A 152 -1.35 21.20 25.40
N LEU A 153 -2.42 20.41 25.27
CA LEU A 153 -2.61 19.47 24.17
C LEU A 153 -3.37 20.09 22.99
N TYR A 154 -4.35 20.94 23.27
CA TYR A 154 -5.25 21.49 22.27
C TYR A 154 -4.76 22.85 21.79
N HIS A 155 -4.70 23.03 20.47
CA HIS A 155 -4.27 24.26 19.83
C HIS A 155 -5.31 24.74 18.82
N THR A 156 -5.81 25.95 19.05
CA THR A 156 -6.69 26.64 18.12
C THR A 156 -5.89 27.13 16.92
N VAL A 157 -6.38 26.83 15.72
CA VAL A 157 -5.80 27.25 14.44
C VAL A 157 -6.81 28.08 13.64
N PRO A 158 -6.36 29.05 12.83
CA PRO A 158 -7.26 29.83 11.99
C PRO A 158 -7.87 28.93 10.90
N PHE A 159 -9.18 29.05 10.67
CA PHE A 159 -9.83 28.35 9.57
C PHE A 159 -9.38 28.85 8.19
N ASN A 160 -9.23 30.18 8.06
CA ASN A 160 -8.70 30.82 6.86
C ASN A 160 -7.18 30.75 6.88
N LEU A 161 -6.67 29.64 6.34
CA LEU A 161 -5.25 29.30 6.34
C LEU A 161 -4.39 30.08 5.32
N VAL A 162 -5.02 30.87 4.45
CA VAL A 162 -4.35 31.73 3.45
C VAL A 162 -4.71 33.18 3.75
N ALA A 163 -3.69 34.01 3.99
CA ALA A 163 -3.88 35.41 4.34
C ALA A 163 -4.68 36.16 3.26
N GLY A 164 -5.70 36.91 3.69
CA GLY A 164 -6.56 37.68 2.79
C GLY A 164 -7.51 36.87 1.92
N ARG A 165 -7.57 35.53 2.10
CA ARG A 165 -8.43 34.64 1.31
C ARG A 165 -9.37 33.86 2.22
N GLN A 166 -10.67 34.06 2.03
CA GLN A 166 -11.68 33.26 2.70
C GLN A 166 -11.68 31.84 2.12
N ARG A 167 -11.61 30.83 2.99
CA ARG A 167 -11.69 29.42 2.61
C ARG A 167 -13.14 29.06 2.28
N GLY A 168 -13.35 28.38 1.15
CA GLY A 168 -14.66 27.99 0.66
C GLY A 168 -15.28 26.81 1.40
N ASP A 169 -16.39 26.31 0.87
CA ASP A 169 -17.10 25.11 1.33
C ASP A 169 -16.77 23.84 0.53
N GLY A 170 -16.04 23.99 -0.58
CA GLY A 170 -15.63 22.89 -1.45
C GLY A 170 -14.80 21.82 -0.72
N ARG A 171 -15.19 20.55 -0.87
CA ARG A 171 -14.51 19.39 -0.25
C ARG A 171 -13.03 19.32 -0.60
N THR A 172 -12.69 19.51 -1.88
CA THR A 172 -11.30 19.42 -2.38
C THR A 172 -10.40 20.47 -1.75
N GLU A 173 -10.82 21.74 -1.78
CA GLU A 173 -10.09 22.82 -1.11
C GLU A 173 -9.94 22.55 0.39
N ASN A 174 -11.02 22.11 1.04
CA ASN A 174 -11.01 21.88 2.48
C ASN A 174 -10.02 20.79 2.88
N MET A 175 -10.11 19.60 2.28
CA MET A 175 -9.20 18.49 2.53
C MET A 175 -7.75 18.89 2.30
N ARG A 176 -7.48 19.59 1.20
CA ARG A 176 -6.14 20.05 0.84
C ARG A 176 -5.57 21.03 1.87
N LEU A 177 -6.37 21.99 2.33
CA LEU A 177 -5.93 22.97 3.33
C LEU A 177 -5.72 22.32 4.70
N ASP A 178 -6.57 21.38 5.10
CA ASP A 178 -6.39 20.58 6.32
C ASP A 178 -5.08 19.78 6.28
N HIS A 179 -4.77 19.15 5.14
CA HIS A 179 -3.50 18.45 4.94
C HIS A 179 -2.31 19.42 5.02
N SER A 180 -2.42 20.60 4.40
CA SER A 180 -1.35 21.60 4.42
C SER A 180 -1.05 22.11 5.83
N LEU A 181 -2.06 22.20 6.70
CA LEU A 181 -1.88 22.56 8.11
C LEU A 181 -1.11 21.48 8.85
N LEU A 182 -1.45 20.20 8.66
CA LEU A 182 -0.71 19.10 9.27
C LEU A 182 0.76 19.05 8.80
N VAL A 183 1.00 19.30 7.51
CA VAL A 183 2.37 19.41 6.96
C VAL A 183 3.11 20.55 7.65
N GLU A 184 2.49 21.72 7.78
CA GLU A 184 3.06 22.89 8.44
C GLU A 184 3.42 22.62 9.90
N THR A 185 2.49 22.05 10.67
CA THR A 185 2.70 21.69 12.08
C THR A 185 3.87 20.71 12.23
N CYS A 186 3.89 19.64 11.44
CA CYS A 186 4.96 18.63 11.51
C CYS A 186 6.31 19.16 11.01
N ARG A 187 6.31 20.05 10.01
CA ARG A 187 7.51 20.76 9.56
C ARG A 187 8.09 21.63 10.67
N ASN A 188 7.23 22.37 11.39
CA ASN A 188 7.63 23.26 12.48
C ASN A 188 8.11 22.50 13.71
N HIS A 189 7.49 21.35 14.03
CA HIS A 189 7.98 20.43 15.08
C HIS A 189 9.42 19.97 14.78
N GLY A 190 9.74 19.80 13.50
CA GLY A 190 11.07 19.51 13.00
C GLY A 190 11.39 18.03 12.91
N SER A 191 10.38 17.18 12.68
CA SER A 191 10.59 15.75 12.50
C SER A 191 11.36 15.41 11.22
N GLN A 192 12.09 14.30 11.22
CA GLN A 192 12.83 13.81 10.05
C GLN A 192 11.89 13.36 8.92
N TYR A 193 10.75 12.80 9.29
CA TYR A 193 9.70 12.35 8.38
C TYR A 193 8.33 12.82 8.87
N PHE A 194 7.45 13.08 7.91
CA PHE A 194 6.03 13.37 8.14
C PHE A 194 5.20 12.26 7.50
N VAL A 195 4.17 11.79 8.17
CA VAL A 195 3.18 10.87 7.61
C VAL A 195 1.82 11.53 7.65
N LEU A 196 1.21 11.73 6.49
CA LEU A 196 -0.20 12.05 6.39
C LEU A 196 -1.00 10.73 6.39
N VAL A 197 -1.97 10.62 7.29
CA VAL A 197 -2.81 9.42 7.44
C VAL A 197 -4.27 9.83 7.49
N GLU A 198 -5.14 9.15 6.74
CA GLU A 198 -6.59 9.37 6.81
C GLU A 198 -7.19 8.77 8.10
N ASP A 199 -8.34 9.27 8.54
CA ASP A 199 -8.99 8.87 9.79
C ASP A 199 -9.61 7.46 9.78
N ASP A 200 -9.63 6.79 8.63
CA ASP A 200 -10.30 5.52 8.38
C ASP A 200 -9.37 4.40 7.91
N ILE A 201 -8.20 4.30 8.56
CA ILE A 201 -7.25 3.21 8.32
C ILE A 201 -7.14 2.26 9.51
N ILE A 202 -6.60 1.08 9.23
CA ILE A 202 -6.15 0.11 10.22
C ILE A 202 -4.71 -0.26 9.91
N ALA A 203 -3.84 -0.15 10.91
CA ALA A 203 -2.43 -0.52 10.78
C ALA A 203 -2.15 -1.97 11.17
N SER A 204 -1.26 -2.63 10.40
CA SER A 204 -0.67 -3.92 10.74
C SER A 204 0.19 -3.83 12.01
N ARG A 205 0.32 -4.92 12.77
CA ARG A 205 1.06 -4.91 14.05
C ARG A 205 2.53 -4.53 13.92
N ASP A 206 3.12 -4.81 12.77
CA ASP A 206 4.54 -4.60 12.50
C ASP A 206 4.82 -3.39 11.60
N TRP A 207 3.81 -2.52 11.38
CA TRP A 207 3.86 -1.38 10.47
C TRP A 207 5.11 -0.51 10.70
N PHE A 208 5.42 -0.17 11.95
CA PHE A 208 6.53 0.72 12.28
C PHE A 208 7.90 0.06 12.04
N SER A 209 8.00 -1.24 12.30
CA SER A 209 9.22 -2.01 12.04
C SER A 209 9.50 -2.14 10.54
N ARG A 210 8.45 -2.39 9.74
CA ARG A 210 8.51 -2.42 8.28
C ARG A 210 8.83 -1.05 7.70
N LEU A 211 8.23 0.00 8.27
CA LEU A 211 8.54 1.38 7.90
C LEU A 211 10.03 1.70 8.09
N LYS A 212 10.59 1.42 9.27
CA LYS A 212 12.02 1.67 9.53
C LYS A 212 12.94 0.91 8.56
N LYS A 213 12.65 -0.37 8.30
CA LYS A 213 13.39 -1.17 7.30
C LYS A 213 13.26 -0.62 5.89
N GLY A 214 12.05 -0.20 5.51
CA GLY A 214 11.80 0.36 4.19
C GLY A 214 12.49 1.69 3.97
N LEU A 215 12.47 2.58 4.96
CA LEU A 215 13.22 3.84 4.92
C LEU A 215 14.72 3.62 4.80
N GLN A 216 15.30 2.66 5.54
CA GLN A 216 16.71 2.31 5.41
C GLN A 216 17.07 1.94 3.96
N TYR A 217 16.23 1.13 3.31
CA TYR A 217 16.42 0.75 1.91
C TYR A 217 16.27 1.95 0.96
N VAL A 218 15.20 2.73 1.09
CA VAL A 218 14.91 3.87 0.21
C VAL A 218 16.00 4.94 0.31
N GLU A 219 16.46 5.26 1.52
CA GLU A 219 17.56 6.20 1.73
C GLU A 219 18.89 5.68 1.18
N ALA A 220 19.19 4.40 1.35
CA ALA A 220 20.38 3.79 0.74
C ALA A 220 20.33 3.86 -0.80
N LYS A 221 19.16 3.58 -1.40
CA LYS A 221 18.95 3.70 -2.85
C LYS A 221 19.04 5.13 -3.36
N THR A 222 18.54 6.09 -2.59
CA THR A 222 18.63 7.53 -2.90
C THR A 222 20.10 7.94 -2.97
N LYS A 223 20.91 7.56 -1.97
CA LYS A 223 22.36 7.81 -1.97
C LYS A 223 23.08 7.12 -3.13
N GLN A 224 22.73 5.87 -3.42
CA GLN A 224 23.35 5.09 -4.51
C GLN A 224 23.07 5.69 -5.89
N THR A 225 21.81 6.06 -6.15
CA THR A 225 21.35 6.47 -7.48
C THR A 225 21.40 7.99 -7.69
N LYS A 226 21.57 8.76 -6.61
CA LYS A 226 21.42 10.22 -6.57
C LYS A 226 20.05 10.71 -7.11
N LYS A 227 19.03 9.84 -7.05
CA LYS A 227 17.66 10.17 -7.44
C LYS A 227 16.81 10.34 -6.19
N GLU A 228 16.29 11.54 -6.02
CA GLU A 228 15.42 11.89 -4.90
C GLU A 228 14.03 11.26 -5.01
N TRP A 229 13.33 11.18 -3.89
CA TRP A 229 11.98 10.63 -3.80
C TRP A 229 11.01 11.59 -3.09
N LEU A 230 9.74 11.56 -3.51
CA LEU A 230 8.67 12.41 -2.96
C LEU A 230 8.05 11.78 -1.72
N TYR A 231 7.50 10.57 -1.85
CA TYR A 231 6.87 9.85 -0.74
C TYR A 231 7.08 8.33 -0.77
N LEU A 232 6.80 7.73 0.37
CA LEU A 232 6.66 6.29 0.59
C LEU A 232 5.21 6.01 1.02
N ARG A 233 4.48 5.26 0.20
CA ARG A 233 3.11 4.81 0.48
C ARG A 233 3.10 3.74 1.56
N LEU A 234 2.26 3.94 2.57
CA LEU A 234 1.94 2.95 3.62
C LEU A 234 0.66 2.18 3.28
N PHE A 235 -0.15 2.74 2.38
CA PHE A 235 -1.31 2.12 1.75
C PHE A 235 -1.25 2.33 0.24
N PHE A 236 -1.69 1.32 -0.51
CA PHE A 236 -2.06 1.46 -1.92
C PHE A 236 -3.16 0.45 -2.25
N SER A 237 -4.04 0.83 -3.16
CA SER A 237 -5.07 -0.06 -3.67
C SER A 237 -4.50 -1.07 -4.66
N GLU A 238 -4.77 -2.35 -4.44
CA GLU A 238 -4.39 -3.44 -5.36
C GLU A 238 -5.37 -3.58 -6.52
N LEU A 239 -6.50 -2.86 -6.51
CA LEU A 239 -7.46 -2.82 -7.62
C LEU A 239 -6.84 -2.36 -8.94
N TYR A 240 -5.88 -1.43 -8.87
CA TYR A 240 -5.20 -0.86 -10.05
C TYR A 240 -3.94 -1.65 -10.46
N MET A 241 -3.60 -2.71 -9.72
CA MET A 241 -2.38 -3.50 -9.91
C MET A 241 -2.61 -4.76 -10.76
N GLY A 242 -3.70 -4.80 -11.55
CA GLY A 242 -4.03 -5.90 -12.45
C GLY A 242 -3.20 -5.93 -13.74
N TRP A 243 -3.61 -6.76 -14.70
CA TRP A 243 -3.02 -6.80 -16.04
C TRP A 243 -3.44 -5.56 -16.84
N ASN A 244 -2.57 -4.55 -16.87
CA ASN A 244 -2.84 -3.25 -17.49
C ASN A 244 -2.39 -3.24 -18.95
N SER A 245 -3.25 -2.73 -19.84
CA SER A 245 -3.00 -2.75 -21.28
C SER A 245 -1.83 -1.85 -21.70
N GLU A 246 -1.54 -0.82 -20.91
CA GLU A 246 -0.45 0.13 -21.08
C GLU A 246 0.93 -0.55 -20.97
N GLU A 247 1.00 -1.71 -20.30
CA GLU A 247 2.24 -2.48 -20.11
C GLU A 247 2.38 -3.64 -21.10
N TRP A 248 1.55 -3.71 -22.15
CA TRP A 248 1.58 -4.82 -23.13
C TRP A 248 2.99 -5.08 -23.69
N LEU A 249 3.79 -4.03 -23.90
CA LEU A 249 5.15 -4.15 -24.41
C LEU A 249 6.05 -4.85 -23.39
N ALA A 250 5.94 -4.49 -22.11
CA ALA A 250 6.68 -5.17 -21.04
C ALA A 250 6.29 -6.65 -20.96
N TYR A 251 5.00 -6.95 -20.99
CA TYR A 251 4.50 -8.34 -20.99
C TYR A 251 5.04 -9.14 -22.17
N SER A 252 4.99 -8.55 -23.37
CA SER A 252 5.51 -9.15 -24.60
C SER A 252 7.00 -9.42 -24.51
N MET A 253 7.79 -8.45 -24.02
CA MET A 253 9.24 -8.62 -23.81
C MET A 253 9.55 -9.78 -22.88
N HIS A 254 8.82 -9.92 -21.76
CA HIS A 254 9.01 -11.05 -20.84
C HIS A 254 8.65 -12.39 -21.48
N ILE A 255 7.55 -12.46 -22.24
CA ILE A 255 7.17 -13.66 -22.99
C ILE A 255 8.26 -14.03 -24.00
N PHE A 256 8.72 -13.08 -24.81
CA PHE A 256 9.80 -13.33 -25.78
C PHE A 256 11.10 -13.77 -25.10
N ALA A 257 11.44 -13.18 -23.95
CA ALA A 257 12.60 -13.58 -23.17
C ALA A 257 12.49 -15.04 -22.69
N ILE A 258 11.32 -15.48 -22.22
CA ILE A 258 11.06 -16.87 -21.82
C ILE A 258 11.27 -17.81 -23.02
N TYR A 259 10.71 -17.47 -24.18
CA TYR A 259 10.91 -18.27 -25.40
C TYR A 259 12.38 -18.30 -25.85
N ALA A 260 13.08 -17.17 -25.79
CA ALA A 260 14.49 -17.08 -26.14
C ALA A 260 15.36 -17.93 -25.21
N ILE A 261 15.13 -17.85 -23.89
CA ILE A 261 15.83 -18.68 -22.90
C ILE A 261 15.55 -20.16 -23.14
N ALA A 262 14.29 -20.55 -23.36
CA ALA A 262 13.94 -21.92 -23.68
C ALA A 262 14.65 -22.40 -24.96
N LEU A 263 14.77 -21.55 -25.97
CA LEU A 263 15.47 -21.86 -27.22
C LEU A 263 16.97 -22.03 -27.00
N ILE A 264 17.60 -21.16 -26.22
CA ILE A 264 19.03 -21.28 -25.88
C ILE A 264 19.29 -22.58 -25.11
N VAL A 265 18.49 -22.87 -24.08
CA VAL A 265 18.57 -24.13 -23.31
C VAL A 265 18.42 -25.34 -24.23
N PHE A 266 17.46 -25.28 -25.16
CA PHE A 266 17.29 -26.30 -26.19
C PHE A 266 18.54 -26.46 -27.06
N LEU A 267 19.08 -25.38 -27.63
CA LEU A 267 20.25 -25.44 -28.51
C LEU A 267 21.50 -25.99 -27.79
N VAL A 268 21.71 -25.59 -26.53
CA VAL A 268 22.82 -26.09 -25.70
C VAL A 268 22.64 -27.57 -25.38
N ALA A 269 21.43 -28.00 -24.98
CA ALA A 269 21.13 -29.39 -24.71
C ALA A 269 21.36 -30.25 -25.96
N ARG A 270 20.89 -29.78 -27.13
CA ARG A 270 21.12 -30.43 -28.42
C ARG A 270 22.61 -30.56 -28.74
N GLY A 271 23.40 -29.49 -28.53
CA GLY A 271 24.85 -29.50 -28.77
C GLY A 271 25.58 -30.54 -27.90
N ARG A 272 25.23 -30.62 -26.61
CA ARG A 272 25.81 -31.61 -25.67
C ARG A 272 25.39 -33.05 -25.99
N LEU A 273 24.13 -33.26 -26.35
CA LEU A 273 23.60 -34.58 -26.73
C LEU A 273 24.17 -35.07 -28.08
N ALA A 274 24.41 -34.16 -29.02
CA ALA A 274 25.06 -34.47 -30.29
C ALA A 274 26.53 -34.86 -30.08
N PHE A 275 27.22 -34.21 -29.15
CA PHE A 275 28.60 -34.55 -28.75
C PHE A 275 28.72 -35.94 -28.11
N LEU A 276 27.70 -36.38 -27.36
CA LEU A 276 27.66 -37.67 -26.66
C LEU A 276 27.12 -38.84 -27.52
N GLY A 277 26.93 -38.67 -28.83
CA GLY A 277 26.59 -39.76 -29.75
C GLY A 277 25.19 -40.38 -29.60
N GLY A 278 24.25 -39.70 -28.94
CA GLY A 278 22.92 -40.24 -28.59
C GLY A 278 21.90 -40.31 -29.74
N LYS A 279 21.34 -41.51 -30.00
CA LYS A 279 20.26 -41.77 -30.96
C LYS A 279 18.86 -41.39 -30.40
N SER A 280 18.20 -40.41 -31.04
CA SER A 280 16.79 -40.40 -31.50
C SER A 280 16.34 -38.94 -31.73
N THR A 281 16.64 -38.41 -32.92
CA THR A 281 16.27 -37.03 -33.33
C THR A 281 14.76 -36.80 -33.33
N HIS A 282 13.95 -37.85 -33.51
CA HIS A 282 12.49 -37.75 -33.59
C HIS A 282 11.83 -37.51 -32.23
N THR A 283 12.23 -38.23 -31.17
CA THR A 283 11.71 -38.00 -29.80
C THR A 283 11.98 -36.58 -29.36
N TYR A 284 13.20 -36.12 -29.62
CA TYR A 284 13.66 -34.80 -29.24
C TYR A 284 12.89 -33.69 -29.98
N ARG A 285 12.67 -33.83 -31.29
CA ARG A 285 11.82 -32.91 -32.07
C ARG A 285 10.37 -32.87 -31.59
N TYR A 286 9.80 -34.02 -31.23
CA TYR A 286 8.43 -34.11 -30.73
C TYR A 286 8.27 -33.43 -29.38
N VAL A 287 9.14 -33.72 -28.41
CA VAL A 287 9.13 -33.06 -27.09
C VAL A 287 9.37 -31.56 -27.23
N THR A 288 10.21 -31.13 -28.17
CA THR A 288 10.43 -29.70 -28.45
C THR A 288 9.18 -29.05 -29.01
N ALA A 289 8.51 -29.67 -29.98
CA ALA A 289 7.25 -29.17 -30.51
C ALA A 289 6.18 -29.05 -29.42
N LEU A 290 6.10 -30.01 -28.50
CA LEU A 290 5.22 -29.94 -27.32
C LEU A 290 5.63 -28.80 -26.37
N ALA A 291 6.92 -28.68 -26.05
CA ALA A 291 7.39 -27.66 -25.12
C ALA A 291 7.08 -26.24 -25.63
N PHE A 292 7.44 -25.94 -26.88
CA PHE A 292 7.25 -24.62 -27.48
C PHE A 292 5.82 -24.36 -27.94
N GLY A 293 5.12 -25.37 -28.48
CA GLY A 293 3.79 -25.21 -29.05
C GLY A 293 2.65 -25.43 -28.06
N LEU A 294 2.90 -26.04 -26.89
CA LEU A 294 1.85 -26.38 -25.92
C LEU A 294 2.21 -26.01 -24.50
N TRP A 295 3.34 -26.50 -23.97
CA TRP A 295 3.66 -26.39 -22.55
C TRP A 295 3.97 -24.95 -22.11
N ILE A 296 4.85 -24.25 -22.84
CA ILE A 296 5.17 -22.85 -22.57
C ILE A 296 3.92 -21.96 -22.72
N PRO A 297 3.15 -22.02 -23.83
CA PRO A 297 1.87 -21.32 -23.94
C PRO A 297 0.91 -21.61 -22.78
N ALA A 298 0.77 -22.87 -22.36
CA ALA A 298 -0.14 -23.24 -21.28
C ALA A 298 0.31 -22.68 -19.92
N LEU A 299 1.61 -22.62 -19.64
CA LEU A 299 2.14 -21.98 -18.44
C LEU A 299 1.99 -20.46 -18.46
N ILE A 300 2.21 -19.83 -19.62
CA ILE A 300 1.97 -18.39 -19.80
C ILE A 300 0.48 -18.08 -19.61
N ALA A 301 -0.42 -18.87 -20.20
CA ALA A 301 -1.86 -18.70 -20.01
C ALA A 301 -2.24 -18.83 -18.52
N LEU A 302 -1.69 -19.82 -17.82
CA LEU A 302 -1.91 -19.99 -16.39
C LEU A 302 -1.40 -18.81 -15.56
N TYR A 303 -0.26 -18.22 -15.93
CA TYR A 303 0.30 -17.02 -15.29
C TYR A 303 -0.67 -15.83 -15.38
N PHE A 304 -1.25 -15.57 -16.55
CA PHE A 304 -2.24 -14.49 -16.70
C PHE A 304 -3.57 -14.81 -16.02
N ILE A 305 -4.09 -16.03 -16.20
CA ILE A 305 -5.37 -16.46 -15.62
C ILE A 305 -5.34 -16.48 -14.09
N GLY A 306 -4.17 -16.75 -13.49
CA GLY A 306 -3.96 -16.71 -12.04
C GLY A 306 -4.04 -15.31 -11.43
N GLY A 307 -4.02 -14.24 -12.22
CA GLY A 307 -4.07 -12.87 -11.73
C GLY A 307 -2.70 -12.32 -11.29
N ARG A 308 -2.48 -11.03 -11.54
CA ARG A 308 -1.20 -10.36 -11.35
C ARG A 308 -0.80 -10.24 -9.88
N VAL A 309 -1.73 -9.86 -9.01
CA VAL A 309 -1.49 -9.68 -7.57
C VAL A 309 -1.26 -11.03 -6.90
N ALA A 310 -2.09 -12.03 -7.21
CA ALA A 310 -1.97 -13.37 -6.66
C ALA A 310 -0.67 -14.05 -7.07
N VAL A 311 -0.31 -14.00 -8.36
CA VAL A 311 0.96 -14.55 -8.82
C VAL A 311 2.14 -13.75 -8.28
N GLY A 312 2.03 -12.42 -8.19
CA GLY A 312 3.04 -11.54 -7.60
C GLY A 312 3.40 -11.92 -6.17
N ARG A 313 2.40 -12.23 -5.32
CA ARG A 313 2.60 -12.66 -3.93
C ARG A 313 3.39 -13.97 -3.78
N ILE A 314 3.27 -14.86 -4.76
CA ILE A 314 3.79 -16.24 -4.69
C ILE A 314 5.11 -16.36 -5.46
N SER A 315 5.34 -15.45 -6.41
CA SER A 315 6.56 -15.40 -7.20
C SER A 315 7.79 -15.18 -6.31
N PRO A 316 8.75 -16.11 -6.26
CA PRO A 316 10.00 -15.92 -5.55
C PRO A 316 10.81 -14.74 -6.11
N LEU A 317 10.60 -14.41 -7.38
CA LEU A 317 11.21 -13.29 -8.09
C LEU A 317 10.49 -11.96 -7.81
N GLY A 318 9.24 -12.00 -7.37
CA GLY A 318 8.46 -10.83 -6.94
C GLY A 318 8.66 -10.48 -5.47
N TRP A 319 9.32 -11.35 -4.70
CA TRP A 319 9.53 -11.14 -3.27
C TRP A 319 10.54 -10.02 -3.04
N THR A 320 10.06 -8.83 -2.68
CA THR A 320 10.91 -7.74 -2.22
C THR A 320 11.43 -8.11 -0.82
N SER A 321 12.60 -8.73 -0.75
CA SER A 321 13.25 -9.10 0.51
C SER A 321 13.42 -7.92 1.49
N HIS A 322 13.39 -6.70 0.96
CA HIS A 322 13.47 -5.44 1.69
C HIS A 322 12.12 -4.78 2.01
N GLY A 323 10.99 -5.34 1.55
CA GLY A 323 9.63 -4.90 1.89
C GLY A 323 9.21 -3.55 1.29
N VAL A 324 9.85 -3.13 0.19
CA VAL A 324 9.55 -1.87 -0.51
C VAL A 324 9.57 -2.12 -2.01
N ARG A 325 8.73 -1.46 -2.80
CA ARG A 325 8.89 -1.40 -4.25
C ARG A 325 8.81 0.04 -4.77
N GLU A 326 9.47 0.30 -5.89
CA GLU A 326 9.22 1.55 -6.63
C GLU A 326 7.83 1.46 -7.24
N MET A 327 7.02 2.50 -7.06
CA MET A 327 5.64 2.58 -7.55
C MET A 327 5.47 3.83 -8.40
N PRO A 328 6.08 3.85 -9.60
CA PRO A 328 5.99 5.01 -10.49
C PRO A 328 4.58 5.18 -11.05
N GLU A 329 3.83 4.10 -11.23
CA GLU A 329 2.49 4.10 -11.83
C GLU A 329 1.50 3.31 -10.97
N TYR A 330 0.21 3.54 -11.22
CA TYR A 330 -0.93 2.84 -10.60
C TYR A 330 -1.05 3.00 -9.08
N GLY A 331 -0.23 3.88 -8.48
CA GLY A 331 -0.38 4.27 -7.09
C GLY A 331 -1.63 5.13 -6.95
N CYS A 332 -2.67 4.63 -6.31
CA CYS A 332 -3.80 5.45 -5.91
C CYS A 332 -3.78 5.74 -4.42
N CYS A 333 -4.37 6.90 -4.12
CA CYS A 333 -5.09 7.20 -2.89
C CYS A 333 -4.18 7.70 -1.74
N ALA A 334 -4.70 8.52 -0.81
CA ALA A 334 -3.89 9.28 0.15
C ALA A 334 -3.93 8.76 1.59
N GLN A 335 -4.44 7.55 1.84
CA GLN A 335 -4.68 6.97 3.17
C GLN A 335 -3.44 6.94 4.07
N GLY A 336 -2.24 6.86 3.49
CA GLY A 336 -0.99 6.82 4.23
C GLY A 336 0.20 7.18 3.35
N LEU A 337 0.65 8.43 3.44
CA LEU A 337 1.78 8.96 2.67
C LEU A 337 2.85 9.50 3.60
N LEU A 338 4.05 8.91 3.53
CA LEU A 338 5.21 9.40 4.25
C LEU A 338 6.07 10.28 3.35
N PHE A 339 6.40 11.48 3.82
CA PHE A 339 7.28 12.45 3.17
C PHE A 339 8.55 12.66 4.00
N PRO A 340 9.73 12.72 3.37
CA PRO A 340 10.96 13.11 4.04
C PRO A 340 10.99 14.63 4.25
N ARG A 341 11.62 15.10 5.33
CA ARG A 341 11.65 16.53 5.71
C ARG A 341 12.01 17.45 4.54
N ARG A 342 13.00 17.06 3.73
CA ARG A 342 13.48 17.79 2.56
C ARG A 342 12.44 18.02 1.45
N GLN A 343 11.24 17.43 1.53
CA GLN A 343 10.15 17.68 0.58
C GLN A 343 9.00 18.50 1.18
N LEU A 344 9.00 18.72 2.50
CA LEU A 344 7.85 19.31 3.18
C LEU A 344 7.59 20.75 2.76
N ASP A 345 8.61 21.53 2.40
CA ASP A 345 8.40 22.89 1.90
C ASP A 345 7.64 22.89 0.57
N GLY A 346 8.05 22.04 -0.37
CA GLY A 346 7.35 21.92 -1.65
C GLY A 346 5.95 21.33 -1.53
N VAL A 347 5.78 20.33 -0.66
CA VAL A 347 4.47 19.71 -0.38
C VAL A 347 3.54 20.70 0.33
N PHE A 348 4.06 21.47 1.29
CA PHE A 348 3.32 22.51 1.97
C PHE A 348 2.81 23.55 0.99
N GLU A 349 3.69 24.12 0.15
CA GLU A 349 3.29 25.14 -0.83
C GLU A 349 2.29 24.59 -1.84
N LEU A 350 2.52 23.37 -2.34
CA LEU A 350 1.62 22.73 -3.29
C LEU A 350 0.21 22.51 -2.70
N LEU A 351 0.13 22.08 -1.44
CA LEU A 351 -1.16 21.90 -0.76
C LEU A 351 -1.75 23.24 -0.32
N ARG A 352 -0.97 24.25 0.09
CA ARG A 352 -1.54 25.53 0.55
C ARG A 352 -2.02 26.36 -0.63
N ASN A 353 -1.23 26.42 -1.71
CA ASN A 353 -1.38 27.29 -2.87
C ASN A 353 -1.23 26.50 -4.19
N PRO A 354 -2.16 25.58 -4.54
CA PRO A 354 -2.01 24.74 -5.71
C PRO A 354 -2.18 25.56 -7.00
N PRO A 355 -1.54 25.14 -8.10
CA PRO A 355 -1.73 25.76 -9.40
C PRO A 355 -3.11 25.51 -10.01
N TYR A 356 -3.79 24.42 -9.59
CA TYR A 356 -5.09 23.98 -10.09
C TYR A 356 -5.94 23.41 -8.95
N ASP A 357 -7.27 23.40 -9.11
CA ASP A 357 -8.19 22.82 -8.13
C ASP A 357 -8.33 21.30 -8.32
N PHE A 358 -7.28 20.58 -7.93
CA PHE A 358 -7.24 19.11 -7.95
C PHE A 358 -7.13 18.54 -6.54
N PRO A 359 -7.60 17.29 -6.33
CA PRO A 359 -7.34 16.53 -5.11
C PRO A 359 -5.85 16.43 -4.76
N GLY A 360 -5.56 16.32 -3.47
CA GLY A 360 -4.20 16.38 -2.93
C GLY A 360 -3.26 15.29 -3.45
N ASP A 361 -3.76 14.07 -3.69
CA ASP A 361 -2.96 12.98 -4.27
C ASP A 361 -2.63 13.23 -5.75
N MET A 362 -3.59 13.70 -6.55
CA MET A 362 -3.38 13.99 -7.97
C MET A 362 -2.30 15.06 -8.19
N ILE A 363 -2.31 16.14 -7.39
CA ILE A 363 -1.29 17.19 -7.52
C ILE A 363 0.11 16.69 -7.12
N LEU A 364 0.20 15.76 -6.17
CA LEU A 364 1.47 15.16 -5.76
C LEU A 364 2.07 14.27 -6.85
N GLU A 365 1.22 13.53 -7.58
CA GLU A 365 1.67 12.70 -8.72
C GLU A 365 2.29 13.57 -9.83
N GLY A 366 1.64 14.68 -10.19
CA GLY A 366 2.17 15.66 -11.14
C GLY A 366 3.46 16.32 -10.64
N TYR A 367 3.49 16.75 -9.37
CA TYR A 367 4.67 17.34 -8.74
C TYR A 367 5.88 16.40 -8.76
N ALA A 368 5.66 15.10 -8.54
CA ALA A 368 6.71 14.09 -8.64
C ALA A 368 7.22 13.95 -10.07
N GLY A 369 6.30 13.86 -11.04
CA GLY A 369 6.62 13.73 -12.47
C GLY A 369 7.47 14.88 -12.98
N ASP A 370 7.04 16.11 -12.73
CA ASP A 370 7.72 17.34 -13.20
C ASP A 370 9.15 17.48 -12.65
N ARG A 371 9.42 16.89 -11.48
CA ARG A 371 10.72 16.95 -10.80
C ARG A 371 11.52 15.66 -10.90
N GLY A 372 11.00 14.65 -11.61
CA GLY A 372 11.63 13.32 -11.71
C GLY A 372 11.81 12.63 -10.35
N LEU A 373 10.97 12.94 -9.36
CA LEU A 373 11.04 12.37 -8.03
C LEU A 373 10.48 10.94 -8.04
N LYS A 374 11.18 10.03 -7.36
CA LYS A 374 10.74 8.65 -7.18
C LYS A 374 9.55 8.56 -6.21
N LYS A 375 8.70 7.59 -6.46
CA LYS A 375 7.54 7.24 -5.64
C LYS A 375 7.72 5.79 -5.18
N TRP A 376 7.62 5.54 -3.89
CA TRP A 376 7.84 4.22 -3.30
C TRP A 376 6.57 3.74 -2.57
N ALA A 377 6.47 2.44 -2.33
CA ALA A 377 5.45 1.85 -1.46
C ALA A 377 6.05 0.73 -0.60
N LEU A 378 5.58 0.60 0.63
CA LEU A 378 5.79 -0.62 1.42
C LEU A 378 4.96 -1.75 0.79
N ASP A 379 5.63 -2.85 0.46
CA ASP A 379 5.02 -3.99 -0.22
C ASP A 379 5.43 -5.28 0.52
N PRO A 380 4.51 -5.98 1.20
CA PRO A 380 3.07 -5.72 1.28
C PRO A 380 2.69 -4.43 2.03
N SER A 381 1.52 -3.87 1.69
CA SER A 381 0.94 -2.70 2.37
C SER A 381 0.86 -2.92 3.88
N VAL A 382 1.14 -1.86 4.66
CA VAL A 382 1.11 -1.93 6.12
C VAL A 382 -0.16 -1.34 6.72
N PHE A 383 -0.97 -0.65 5.92
CA PHE A 383 -2.29 -0.12 6.26
C PHE A 383 -3.37 -0.75 5.37
N GLN A 384 -4.61 -0.68 5.85
CA GLN A 384 -5.82 -0.98 5.10
C GLN A 384 -6.89 0.07 5.37
N HIS A 385 -7.63 0.42 4.33
CA HIS A 385 -8.77 1.32 4.42
C HIS A 385 -10.00 0.58 4.96
N VAL A 386 -10.67 1.15 5.97
CA VAL A 386 -11.86 0.55 6.61
C VAL A 386 -13.10 1.41 6.52
N GLY A 387 -13.05 2.53 5.77
CA GLY A 387 -14.18 3.41 5.46
C GLY A 387 -15.22 2.78 4.53
N PHE A 388 -15.62 1.53 4.79
CA PHE A 388 -16.43 0.64 3.96
C PHE A 388 -17.93 0.96 3.95
N LYS A 389 -18.39 1.87 4.81
CA LYS A 389 -19.80 2.12 5.07
C LYS A 389 -20.18 3.54 4.68
N GLU A 390 -20.82 3.64 3.52
CA GLU A 390 -21.63 4.76 3.06
C GLU A 390 -20.93 6.13 3.12
N SER A 391 -20.33 6.54 2.01
CA SER A 391 -20.37 7.97 1.66
C SER A 391 -21.83 8.34 1.36
N SER A 392 -22.18 9.61 1.51
CA SER A 392 -23.54 10.18 1.37
C SER A 392 -24.26 9.95 0.02
N GLU A 393 -23.71 9.12 -0.88
CA GLU A 393 -24.21 8.83 -2.23
C GLU A 393 -24.64 7.35 -2.46
N GLY A 394 -24.87 6.57 -1.40
CA GLY A 394 -25.47 5.23 -1.49
C GLY A 394 -24.46 4.06 -1.38
N PRO A 395 -24.86 2.81 -1.70
CA PRO A 395 -24.04 1.61 -1.48
C PRO A 395 -22.95 1.50 -2.56
N ARG A 396 -21.94 2.38 -2.51
CA ARG A 396 -20.74 2.22 -3.35
C ARG A 396 -19.82 1.16 -2.75
N LYS A 397 -19.33 0.29 -3.63
CA LYS A 397 -18.28 -0.71 -3.39
C LYS A 397 -17.02 -0.05 -2.84
N ALA A 398 -16.13 -0.84 -2.23
CA ALA A 398 -14.80 -0.41 -1.81
C ALA A 398 -14.11 0.39 -2.93
N GLU A 399 -14.00 1.71 -2.77
CA GLU A 399 -13.31 2.55 -3.77
C GLU A 399 -11.81 2.23 -3.79
N VAL A 400 -11.29 1.66 -2.68
CA VAL A 400 -9.87 1.42 -2.44
C VAL A 400 -9.71 0.17 -1.54
N TRP A 401 -8.80 -0.75 -1.89
CA TRP A 401 -8.63 -1.99 -1.12
C TRP A 401 -7.26 -2.64 -1.34
N ASN A 402 -6.67 -3.20 -0.27
CA ASN A 402 -5.46 -4.01 -0.36
C ASN A 402 -5.75 -5.47 0.05
N PHE A 403 -5.83 -6.36 -0.93
CA PHE A 403 -6.16 -7.77 -0.71
C PHE A 403 -5.05 -8.50 0.06
N SER A 404 -3.79 -8.14 -0.18
CA SER A 404 -2.64 -8.69 0.54
C SER A 404 -2.67 -8.40 2.04
N PHE A 405 -3.20 -7.24 2.46
CA PHE A 405 -3.33 -6.90 3.88
C PHE A 405 -4.24 -7.89 4.62
N GLU A 406 -5.36 -8.29 4.01
CA GLU A 406 -6.31 -9.23 4.62
C GLU A 406 -5.75 -10.65 4.77
N ARG A 407 -4.65 -10.97 4.06
CA ARG A 407 -3.92 -12.24 4.20
C ARG A 407 -2.89 -12.25 5.33
N LEU A 408 -2.62 -11.12 5.97
CA LEU A 408 -1.77 -11.08 7.18
C LEU A 408 -2.43 -11.77 8.39
N TRP A 409 -3.71 -12.12 8.25
CA TRP A 409 -4.44 -12.90 9.22
C TRP A 409 -3.89 -14.32 9.36
N THR A 410 -3.40 -14.66 10.54
CA THR A 410 -3.10 -16.03 10.94
C THR A 410 -4.27 -16.55 11.77
N LYS A 411 -4.95 -17.63 11.34
CA LYS A 411 -5.81 -18.42 12.25
C LYS A 411 -4.93 -18.86 13.42
N ARG A 412 -5.19 -18.33 14.61
CA ARG A 412 -4.64 -18.90 15.84
C ARG A 412 -5.50 -20.09 16.26
#